data_AF-A0A5C6VEL3-F1
#
_entry.id   AF-A0A5C6VEL3-F1
#
_cell.length_a   1.000
_cell.length_b   1.000
_cell.length_c   1.000
_cell.angle_alpha   90.00
_cell.angle_beta   90.00
_cell.angle_gamma   90.00
#
_symmetry.space_group_name_H-M   'P 1'
#
loop_
_entity.id
_entity.type
_entity.pdbx_description
1 polymer ?
#
loop_
_entity_poly.entity_id
_entity_poly.type
_entity_poly.pdbx_seq_one_letter_code
_entity_poly.pdbx_strand_id
1 'polypeptide(L)'
;MLEKFIYRMGIVIAIISFPTLFKRSSYKLWVPFFIWNGFVNVLFNSYLVKTNKVKYPIRFKPRIFKINIVYDVLVCPYLSIWYCQSTYNDKLPTMIKKLFLWGIPQGAYEILLERKTNSLRFKRGYEWYHSLFLVFIVKILSRLALELIKSYIFKNRVQIKMKPPNQKLNES
;
A
#
# COMPACT_ATOMS: atom_id res chain seq x y z
N MET A 1 -17.14 -19.16 -7.36
CA MET A 1 -17.79 -18.30 -6.33
C MET A 1 -16.79 -17.59 -5.42
N LEU A 2 -15.73 -18.27 -4.95
CA LEU A 2 -14.71 -17.70 -4.05
C LEU A 2 -14.02 -16.43 -4.59
N GLU A 3 -13.75 -16.38 -5.89
CA GLU A 3 -13.03 -15.25 -6.50
C GLU A 3 -13.84 -13.96 -6.44
N LYS A 4 -15.13 -14.04 -6.79
CA LYS A 4 -16.05 -12.90 -6.65
C LYS A 4 -16.18 -12.45 -5.20
N PHE A 5 -16.11 -13.38 -4.25
CA PHE A 5 -16.13 -13.07 -2.81
C PHE A 5 -14.88 -12.30 -2.38
N ILE A 6 -13.70 -12.74 -2.80
CA ILE A 6 -12.41 -12.07 -2.53
C ILE A 6 -12.38 -10.64 -3.08
N TYR A 7 -12.83 -10.43 -4.32
CA TYR A 7 -12.93 -9.09 -4.89
C TYR A 7 -13.91 -8.20 -4.12
N ARG A 8 -15.07 -8.73 -3.74
CA ARG A 8 -16.04 -8.01 -2.91
C ARG A 8 -15.46 -7.66 -1.54
N MET A 9 -14.74 -8.57 -0.89
CA MET A 9 -14.06 -8.28 0.37
C MET A 9 -13.03 -7.16 0.22
N GLY A 10 -12.21 -7.18 -0.84
CA GLY A 10 -11.24 -6.11 -1.10
C GLY A 10 -11.90 -4.73 -1.28
N ILE A 11 -13.04 -4.69 -1.97
CA ILE A 11 -13.83 -3.46 -2.14
C ILE A 11 -14.45 -3.01 -0.82
N VAL A 12 -15.03 -3.92 -0.04
CA VAL A 12 -15.62 -3.62 1.27
C VAL A 12 -14.54 -3.06 2.21
N ILE A 13 -13.36 -3.69 2.25
CA ILE A 13 -12.21 -3.18 3.01
C ILE A 13 -11.86 -1.77 2.52
N ALA A 14 -11.77 -1.54 1.20
CA ALA A 14 -11.45 -0.22 0.66
C ALA A 14 -12.47 0.86 1.08
N ILE A 15 -13.77 0.54 1.03
CA ILE A 15 -14.85 1.47 1.43
C ILE A 15 -14.77 1.77 2.93
N ILE A 16 -14.62 0.74 3.77
CA ILE A 16 -14.48 0.91 5.23
C ILE A 16 -13.20 1.68 5.57
N SER A 17 -12.13 1.52 4.77
CA SER A 17 -10.85 2.18 5.00
C SER A 17 -10.83 3.62 4.50
N PHE A 18 -11.71 4.00 3.58
CA PHE A 18 -11.74 5.34 2.97
C PHE A 18 -11.75 6.49 4.00
N PRO A 19 -12.53 6.46 5.09
CA PRO A 19 -12.51 7.51 6.12
C PRO A 19 -11.16 7.64 6.82
N THR A 20 -10.33 6.59 6.84
CA THR A 20 -9.02 6.61 7.52
C THR A 20 -8.01 7.53 6.84
N LEU A 21 -8.22 7.88 5.55
CA LEU A 21 -7.44 8.88 4.82
C LEU A 21 -7.66 10.31 5.33
N PHE A 22 -8.87 10.58 5.85
CA PHE A 22 -9.29 11.92 6.28
C PHE A 22 -9.19 12.14 7.79
N LYS A 23 -8.86 11.09 8.57
CA LYS A 23 -8.78 11.16 10.03
C LYS A 23 -7.64 12.10 10.49
N ARG A 24 -7.96 13.01 11.43
CA ARG A 24 -7.02 13.93 12.15
C ARG A 24 -6.29 14.97 11.27
N SER A 25 -6.96 15.65 10.35
CA SER A 25 -6.42 16.84 9.64
C SER A 25 -5.07 16.62 8.92
N SER A 26 -4.75 15.35 8.59
CA SER A 26 -3.49 14.95 7.96
C SER A 26 -3.71 14.40 6.54
N TYR A 27 -4.82 14.77 5.89
CA TYR A 27 -5.13 14.37 4.52
C TYR A 27 -4.01 14.73 3.53
N LYS A 28 -3.36 15.89 3.75
CA LYS A 28 -2.18 16.34 2.98
C LYS A 28 -0.98 15.39 3.06
N LEU A 29 -0.94 14.51 4.06
CA LEU A 29 0.09 13.50 4.25
C LEU A 29 -0.40 12.12 3.79
N TRP A 30 -1.61 11.71 4.20
CA TRP A 30 -2.12 10.36 3.93
C TRP A 30 -2.54 10.14 2.47
N VAL A 31 -3.07 11.16 1.79
CA VAL A 31 -3.50 11.03 0.38
C VAL A 31 -2.30 10.86 -0.56
N PRO A 32 -1.25 11.72 -0.53
CA PRO A 32 -0.05 11.48 -1.36
C PRO A 32 0.63 10.17 -1.02
N PHE A 33 0.64 9.80 0.27
CA PHE A 33 1.18 8.53 0.72
C PHE A 33 0.43 7.32 0.15
N PHE A 34 -0.90 7.36 0.12
CA PHE A 34 -1.74 6.34 -0.50
C PHE A 34 -1.40 6.16 -1.98
N ILE A 35 -1.34 7.27 -2.72
CA ILE A 35 -1.05 7.29 -4.16
C ILE A 35 0.34 6.70 -4.42
N TRP A 36 1.35 7.14 -3.66
CA TRP A 36 2.71 6.61 -3.75
C TRP A 36 2.75 5.09 -3.50
N ASN A 37 2.07 4.61 -2.46
CA ASN A 37 2.02 3.18 -2.16
C ASN A 37 1.33 2.37 -3.27
N GLY A 38 0.21 2.86 -3.79
CA GLY A 38 -0.48 2.23 -4.92
C GLY A 38 0.44 2.14 -6.15
N PHE A 39 1.16 3.21 -6.46
CA PHE A 39 2.12 3.22 -7.56
C PHE A 39 3.25 2.19 -7.38
N VAL A 40 3.86 2.15 -6.19
CA VAL A 40 4.93 1.20 -5.86
C VAL A 40 4.44 -0.24 -5.97
N ASN A 41 3.25 -0.55 -5.44
CA ASN A 41 2.65 -1.89 -5.55
C ASN A 41 2.42 -2.30 -7.00
N VAL A 42 1.82 -1.41 -7.80
CA VAL A 42 1.58 -1.66 -9.22
C VAL A 42 2.90 -1.91 -9.95
N LEU A 43 3.96 -1.16 -9.64
CA LEU A 43 5.27 -1.32 -10.25
C LEU A 43 5.89 -2.68 -9.91
N PHE A 44 5.93 -3.06 -8.63
CA PHE A 44 6.46 -4.34 -8.19
C PHE A 44 5.68 -5.52 -8.79
N ASN A 45 4.34 -5.46 -8.76
CA ASN A 45 3.52 -6.53 -9.27
C ASN A 45 3.61 -6.64 -10.81
N SER A 46 3.72 -5.51 -11.51
CA SER A 46 3.97 -5.49 -12.95
C SER A 46 5.34 -6.10 -13.30
N TYR A 47 6.36 -5.81 -12.50
CA TYR A 47 7.69 -6.42 -12.65
C TYR A 47 7.65 -7.94 -12.44
N LEU A 48 6.96 -8.42 -11.40
CA LEU A 48 6.79 -9.85 -11.12
C LEU A 48 6.04 -10.59 -12.25
N VAL A 49 5.02 -9.95 -12.84
CA VAL A 49 4.29 -10.50 -13.97
C VAL A 49 5.14 -10.51 -15.24
N LYS A 50 5.92 -9.44 -15.49
CA LYS A 50 6.82 -9.35 -16.65
C LYS A 50 7.94 -10.39 -16.59
N THR A 51 8.46 -10.66 -15.39
CA THR A 51 9.48 -11.70 -15.15
C THR A 51 8.90 -13.11 -15.10
N ASN A 52 7.60 -13.28 -15.39
CA ASN A 52 6.89 -14.57 -15.33
C ASN A 52 6.98 -15.29 -13.98
N LYS A 53 7.34 -14.60 -12.89
CA LYS A 53 7.42 -15.16 -11.53
C LYS A 53 6.02 -15.39 -10.94
N VAL A 54 5.08 -14.50 -11.28
CA VAL A 54 3.69 -14.55 -10.84
C VAL A 54 2.76 -14.44 -12.04
N LYS A 55 1.73 -15.30 -12.08
CA LYS A 55 0.65 -15.21 -13.07
C LYS A 55 -0.66 -15.03 -12.32
N TYR A 56 -1.47 -14.07 -12.77
CA TYR A 56 -2.84 -13.90 -12.32
C TYR A 56 -3.79 -14.48 -13.38
N PRO A 57 -4.39 -15.66 -13.27
CA PRO A 57 -5.27 -16.16 -14.34
C PRO A 57 -6.60 -15.41 -14.41
N ILE A 58 -7.13 -14.96 -13.27
CA ILE A 58 -8.47 -14.35 -13.16
C ILE A 58 -8.32 -12.93 -12.61
N ARG A 59 -8.69 -11.93 -13.42
CA ARG A 59 -8.40 -10.50 -13.21
C ARG A 59 -9.59 -9.61 -13.53
N PHE A 60 -9.62 -8.42 -12.93
CA PHE A 60 -10.51 -7.36 -13.35
C PHE A 60 -10.02 -6.72 -14.66
N LYS A 61 -10.81 -6.81 -15.75
CA LYS A 61 -10.45 -6.37 -17.12
C LYS A 61 -9.09 -6.92 -17.61
N PRO A 62 -8.99 -8.23 -17.93
CA PRO A 62 -7.73 -8.90 -18.29
C PRO A 62 -7.04 -8.36 -19.55
N ARG A 63 -7.77 -7.64 -20.43
CA ARG A 63 -7.22 -6.99 -21.62
C ARG A 63 -6.35 -5.76 -21.31
N ILE A 64 -6.59 -5.09 -20.17
CA ILE A 64 -5.93 -3.82 -19.84
C ILE A 64 -4.99 -4.00 -18.65
N PHE A 65 -5.42 -4.73 -17.62
CA PHE A 65 -4.64 -4.89 -16.39
C PHE A 65 -4.06 -6.29 -16.27
N LYS A 66 -2.72 -6.35 -16.19
CA LYS A 66 -1.98 -7.60 -16.05
C LYS A 66 -1.84 -8.09 -14.60
N ILE A 67 -2.28 -7.26 -13.65
CA ILE A 67 -2.10 -7.40 -12.20
C ILE A 67 -3.47 -7.40 -11.47
N ASN A 68 -3.48 -7.73 -10.18
CA ASN A 68 -4.70 -7.67 -9.36
C ASN A 68 -4.93 -6.25 -8.83
N ILE A 69 -5.48 -5.38 -9.70
CA ILE A 69 -5.57 -3.94 -9.44
C ILE A 69 -6.32 -3.57 -8.16
N VAL A 70 -7.35 -4.35 -7.77
CA VAL A 70 -8.11 -4.10 -6.53
C VAL A 70 -7.21 -4.33 -5.31
N TYR A 71 -6.41 -5.39 -5.32
CA TYR A 71 -5.46 -5.65 -4.26
C TYR A 71 -4.32 -4.62 -4.26
N ASP A 72 -3.75 -4.33 -5.43
CA ASP A 72 -2.55 -3.50 -5.56
C ASP A 72 -2.78 -2.00 -5.29
N VAL A 73 -3.95 -1.49 -5.68
CA VAL A 73 -4.27 -0.06 -5.60
C VAL A 73 -5.15 0.28 -4.39
N LEU A 74 -5.92 -0.68 -3.88
CA LEU A 74 -6.81 -0.42 -2.74
C LEU A 74 -6.31 -1.14 -1.48
N VAL A 75 -6.34 -2.47 -1.49
CA VAL A 75 -6.13 -3.26 -0.26
C VAL A 75 -4.72 -3.06 0.30
N CYS A 76 -3.68 -3.27 -0.50
CA CYS A 76 -2.30 -3.16 -0.05
C CYS A 76 -1.94 -1.74 0.42
N PRO A 77 -2.30 -0.66 -0.30
CA PRO A 77 -2.09 0.71 0.18
C PRO A 77 -2.82 1.03 1.49
N TYR A 78 -4.06 0.55 1.68
CA TYR A 78 -4.77 0.73 2.95
C TYR A 78 -4.10 -0.03 4.10
N LEU A 79 -3.67 -1.26 3.87
CA LEU A 79 -2.91 -2.03 4.88
C LEU A 79 -1.60 -1.32 5.24
N SER A 80 -0.90 -0.74 4.28
CA SER A 80 0.31 0.06 4.52
C SER A 80 0.00 1.33 5.32
N ILE A 81 -1.14 1.99 5.06
CA ILE A 81 -1.61 3.13 5.86
C ILE A 81 -1.89 2.71 7.30
N TRP A 82 -2.66 1.64 7.52
CA TRP A 82 -2.97 1.17 8.86
C TRP A 82 -1.72 0.76 9.64
N TYR A 83 -0.80 0.06 8.98
CA TYR A 83 0.50 -0.25 9.54
C TYR A 83 1.24 1.03 9.96
N CYS A 84 1.34 2.01 9.05
CA CYS A 84 2.04 3.27 9.30
C CYS A 84 1.35 4.16 10.35
N GLN A 85 0.02 4.19 10.39
CA GLN A 85 -0.76 4.86 11.42
C GLN A 85 -0.52 4.22 12.79
N SER A 86 -0.50 2.89 12.83
CA SER A 86 -0.27 2.14 14.07
C SER A 86 1.16 2.26 14.60
N THR A 87 2.14 2.50 13.72
CA THR A 87 3.58 2.61 14.05
C THR A 87 4.07 4.06 14.08
N TYR A 88 3.19 5.05 13.97
CA TYR A 88 3.55 6.46 13.79
C TYR A 88 4.43 7.02 14.92
N ASN A 89 4.18 6.58 16.16
CA ASN A 89 4.92 7.00 17.36
C ASN A 89 5.76 5.88 17.99
N ASP A 90 5.86 4.74 17.31
CA ASP A 90 6.51 3.56 17.89
C ASP A 90 8.02 3.59 17.71
N LYS A 91 8.73 2.98 18.68
CA LYS A 91 10.16 2.68 18.57
C LYS A 91 10.38 1.50 17.61
N LEU A 92 11.58 1.42 17.01
CA LEU A 92 12.00 0.36 16.08
C LEU A 92 11.60 -1.08 16.48
N PRO A 93 11.79 -1.56 17.72
CA PRO A 93 11.41 -2.95 18.07
C PRO A 93 9.89 -3.18 18.03
N THR A 94 9.08 -2.20 18.43
CA THR A 94 7.61 -2.29 18.37
C THR A 94 7.12 -2.25 16.93
N MET A 95 7.79 -1.47 16.08
CA MET A 95 7.52 -1.42 14.64
C MET A 95 7.73 -2.80 14.00
N ILE A 96 8.85 -3.48 14.29
CA ILE A 96 9.12 -4.81 13.74
C ILE A 96 8.04 -5.82 14.18
N LYS A 97 7.62 -5.80 15.46
CA LYS A 97 6.51 -6.66 15.92
C LYS A 97 5.22 -6.40 15.15
N LYS A 98 4.88 -5.12 14.92
CA LYS A 98 3.70 -4.74 14.13
C LYS A 98 3.86 -5.10 12.64
N LEU A 99 5.08 -5.09 12.11
CA LEU A 99 5.36 -5.52 10.74
C LEU A 99 4.98 -6.98 10.54
N PHE A 100 5.36 -7.86 11.48
CA PHE A 100 4.94 -9.26 11.46
C PHE A 100 3.42 -9.37 11.65
N LEU A 101 2.84 -8.65 12.61
CA LEU A 101 1.40 -8.69 12.88
C LEU A 101 0.56 -8.31 11.65
N TRP A 102 1.00 -7.33 10.86
CA TRP A 102 0.28 -6.88 9.67
C TRP A 102 0.71 -7.61 8.39
N GLY A 103 1.96 -8.06 8.29
CA GLY A 103 2.49 -8.71 7.10
C GLY A 103 2.16 -10.20 7.02
N ILE A 104 2.12 -10.91 8.14
CA ILE A 104 1.78 -12.35 8.17
C ILE A 104 0.35 -12.59 7.68
N PRO A 105 -0.71 -11.89 8.15
CA PRO A 105 -2.06 -12.10 7.63
C PRO A 105 -2.17 -11.78 6.14
N GLN A 106 -1.43 -10.78 5.67
CA GLN A 106 -1.38 -10.40 4.25
C GLN A 106 -0.70 -11.48 3.39
N GLY A 107 0.43 -12.01 3.82
CA GLY A 107 1.09 -13.13 3.13
C GLY A 107 0.28 -14.42 3.19
N ALA A 108 -0.39 -14.69 4.32
CA ALA A 108 -1.32 -15.81 4.45
C ALA A 108 -2.50 -15.68 3.49
N TYR A 109 -3.02 -14.47 3.28
CA TYR A 109 -4.04 -14.19 2.28
C TYR A 109 -3.54 -14.46 0.85
N GLU A 110 -2.29 -14.10 0.52
CA GLU A 110 -1.67 -14.44 -0.77
C GLU A 110 -1.50 -15.95 -0.96
N ILE A 111 -1.09 -16.68 0.09
CA ILE A 111 -1.01 -18.15 0.07
C ILE A 111 -2.40 -18.78 -0.13
N LEU A 112 -3.43 -18.26 0.56
CA LEU A 112 -4.81 -18.72 0.37
C LEU A 112 -5.28 -18.44 -1.06
N LEU A 113 -4.95 -17.29 -1.63
CA LEU A 113 -5.24 -16.98 -3.03
C LEU A 113 -4.58 -17.99 -3.96
N GLU A 114 -3.33 -18.35 -3.74
CA GLU A 114 -2.62 -19.31 -4.57
C GLU A 114 -3.16 -20.74 -4.44
N ARG A 115 -3.41 -21.21 -3.22
CA ARG A 115 -3.82 -22.60 -2.95
C ARG A 115 -5.31 -22.85 -3.14
N LYS A 116 -6.16 -21.87 -2.84
CA LYS A 116 -7.64 -22.02 -2.86
C LYS A 116 -8.29 -21.40 -4.08
N THR A 117 -7.60 -20.53 -4.82
CA THR A 117 -8.16 -19.90 -6.02
C THR A 117 -7.26 -20.01 -7.22
N ASN A 118 -7.85 -19.94 -8.41
CA ASN A 118 -7.08 -19.78 -9.64
C ASN A 118 -6.80 -18.29 -9.94
N SER A 119 -6.82 -17.41 -8.93
CA SER A 119 -6.57 -15.97 -9.13
C SER A 119 -5.10 -15.60 -9.09
N LEU A 120 -4.27 -16.37 -8.38
CA LEU A 120 -2.83 -16.18 -8.25
C LEU A 120 -2.15 -17.53 -8.46
N ARG A 121 -1.11 -17.59 -9.30
CA ARG A 121 -0.27 -18.78 -9.45
C ARG A 121 1.19 -18.36 -9.45
N PHE A 122 1.96 -18.98 -8.56
CA PHE A 122 3.41 -18.85 -8.59
C PHE A 122 3.99 -19.77 -9.66
N LYS A 123 5.04 -19.31 -10.35
CA LYS A 123 5.74 -20.06 -11.40
C LYS A 123 7.17 -20.36 -10.95
N ARG A 124 7.78 -21.38 -11.58
CA ARG A 124 9.13 -21.95 -11.31
C ARG A 124 10.08 -20.95 -10.62
N GLY A 125 10.45 -21.28 -9.38
CA GLY A 125 11.42 -20.53 -8.56
C GLY A 125 10.84 -19.38 -7.72
N TYR A 126 9.55 -19.05 -7.86
CA TYR A 126 8.86 -18.13 -6.97
C TYR A 126 7.97 -18.93 -6.02
N GLU A 127 8.20 -18.76 -4.72
CA GLU A 127 7.46 -19.44 -3.66
C GLU A 127 6.78 -18.44 -2.74
N TRP A 128 5.88 -18.94 -1.89
CA TRP A 128 5.12 -18.12 -0.95
C TRP A 128 6.01 -17.23 -0.06
N TYR A 129 7.21 -17.69 0.31
CA TYR A 129 8.14 -16.90 1.15
C TYR A 129 8.71 -15.69 0.40
N HIS A 130 8.86 -15.76 -0.93
CA HIS A 130 9.26 -14.60 -1.73
C HIS A 130 8.17 -13.53 -1.75
N SER A 131 6.91 -13.96 -1.81
CA SER A 131 5.75 -13.06 -1.73
C SER A 131 5.67 -12.39 -0.36
N LEU A 132 5.81 -13.18 0.71
CA LEU A 132 5.86 -12.67 2.08
C LEU A 132 7.02 -11.68 2.31
N PHE A 133 8.21 -12.00 1.78
CA PHE A 133 9.37 -11.12 1.85
C PHE A 133 9.13 -9.80 1.11
N LEU A 134 8.50 -9.85 -0.07
CA LEU A 134 8.13 -8.65 -0.82
C LEU A 134 7.11 -7.78 -0.05
N VAL A 135 6.12 -8.39 0.60
CA VAL A 135 5.16 -7.67 1.47
C VAL A 135 5.90 -6.92 2.58
N PHE A 136 6.90 -7.56 3.21
CA PHE A 136 7.70 -6.89 4.23
C PHE A 136 8.55 -5.75 3.66
N ILE A 137 9.22 -5.95 2.53
CA ILE A 137 9.98 -4.89 1.85
C ILE A 137 9.07 -3.70 1.55
N VAL A 138 7.90 -3.94 0.95
CA VAL A 138 6.95 -2.89 0.62
C VAL A 138 6.58 -2.11 1.88
N LYS A 139 6.25 -2.77 3.00
CA LYS A 139 5.88 -2.07 4.25
C LYS A 139 7.03 -1.26 4.86
N ILE A 140 8.26 -1.73 4.74
CA ILE A 140 9.43 -0.96 5.18
C ILE A 140 9.61 0.28 4.28
N LEU A 141 9.52 0.10 2.96
CA LEU A 141 9.57 1.21 1.99
C LEU A 141 8.43 2.21 2.21
N SER A 142 7.23 1.74 2.51
CA SER A 142 6.08 2.56 2.92
C SER A 142 6.45 3.40 4.14
N ARG A 143 7.05 2.81 5.18
CA ARG A 143 7.42 3.60 6.36
C ARG A 143 8.47 4.68 6.02
N LEU A 144 9.47 4.33 5.22
CA LEU A 144 10.50 5.28 4.78
C LEU A 144 9.88 6.44 3.99
N ALA A 145 8.99 6.14 3.04
CA ALA A 145 8.27 7.14 2.27
C ALA A 145 7.43 8.06 3.16
N LEU A 146 6.80 7.52 4.21
CA LEU A 146 6.06 8.34 5.18
C LEU A 146 6.99 9.33 5.92
N GLU A 147 8.18 8.92 6.33
CA GLU A 147 9.13 9.82 7.01
C GLU A 147 9.62 10.92 6.09
N LEU A 148 9.88 10.60 4.82
CA LEU A 148 10.26 11.57 3.80
C LEU A 148 9.14 12.59 3.56
N ILE A 149 7.90 12.13 3.36
CA ILE A 149 6.73 13.00 3.17
C ILE A 149 6.49 13.87 4.41
N LYS A 150 6.60 13.31 5.61
CA LYS A 150 6.48 14.05 6.87
C LYS A 150 7.53 15.15 6.97
N SER A 151 8.78 14.83 6.66
CA SER A 151 9.91 15.77 6.70
C SER A 151 9.74 16.89 5.69
N TYR A 152 9.28 16.56 4.48
CA TYR A 152 8.98 17.53 3.43
C TYR A 152 7.85 18.49 3.83
N ILE A 153 6.74 17.96 4.34
CA ILE A 153 5.60 18.77 4.79
C ILE A 153 5.99 19.67 5.97
N PHE A 154 6.77 19.15 6.93
CA PHE A 154 7.26 19.93 8.07
C PHE A 154 8.15 21.09 7.60
N LYS A 155 9.12 20.82 6.71
CA LYS A 155 9.99 21.84 6.10
C LYS A 155 9.17 22.93 5.40
N ASN A 156 8.16 22.56 4.61
CA ASN A 156 7.28 23.53 3.93
C ASN A 156 6.45 24.35 4.92
N ARG A 157 5.92 23.77 6.01
CA ARG A 157 5.21 24.54 7.03
C ARG A 157 6.11 25.57 7.71
N VAL A 158 7.36 25.21 8.00
CA VAL A 158 8.35 26.14 8.58
C VAL A 158 8.64 27.28 7.60
N GLN A 159 8.84 27.00 6.31
CA GLN A 159 9.06 28.04 5.30
C GLN A 159 7.86 28.98 5.13
N ILE A 160 6.63 28.47 5.14
CA ILE A 160 5.41 29.31 5.06
C ILE A 160 5.29 30.22 6.29
N LYS A 161 5.71 29.77 7.47
CA LYS A 161 5.66 30.56 8.71
C LYS A 161 6.76 31.64 8.78
N MET A 162 7.85 31.47 8.04
CA MET A 162 8.95 32.44 7.94
C MET A 162 8.84 33.38 6.72
N LYS A 163 7.83 33.21 5.86
CA LYS A 163 7.58 34.11 4.73
C LYS A 163 6.97 35.43 5.26
N PRO A 164 7.58 36.60 5.01
CA PRO A 164 7.09 37.88 5.53
C PRO A 164 5.67 38.18 5.00
N PRO A 165 4.82 38.85 5.79
CA PRO A 165 3.39 39.03 5.51
C PRO A 165 3.07 39.76 4.20
N ASN A 166 4.03 40.49 3.61
CA ASN A 166 3.82 41.34 2.43
C ASN A 166 3.71 40.60 1.09
N GLN A 167 3.83 39.26 1.06
CA GLN A 167 3.69 38.47 -0.19
C GLN A 167 2.32 37.76 -0.34
N LYS A 168 1.34 38.04 0.53
CA LYS A 168 -0.01 37.45 0.42
C LYS A 168 -1.03 38.30 -0.35
N LEU A 169 -0.69 39.52 -0.76
CA LEU A 169 -1.65 40.46 -1.35
C LEU A 169 -1.66 40.55 -2.89
N ASN A 170 -0.74 39.88 -3.60
CA ASN A 170 -0.58 40.04 -5.06
C ASN A 170 -0.94 38.79 -5.89
N GLU A 171 -1.77 37.90 -5.36
CA GLU A 171 -2.28 36.73 -6.11
C GLU A 171 -3.79 36.56 -5.89
N SER A 172 -4.55 37.65 -6.07
CA SER A 172 -6.01 37.63 -6.23
C SER A 172 -6.38 37.92 -7.68
#